data_AF-A0A1U7GVI0-F1
#
_entry.id   AF-A0A1U7GVI0-F1
#
_cell.length_a   1.000
_cell.length_b   1.000
_cell.length_c   1.000
_cell.angle_alpha   90.00
_cell.angle_beta   90.00
_cell.angle_gamma   90.00
#
_symmetry.space_group_name_H-M   'P 1'
#
loop_
_entity.id
_entity.type
_entity.pdbx_description
1 polymer ?
#
loop_
_entity_poly.entity_id
_entity_poly.type
_entity_poly.pdbx_seq_one_letter_code
_entity_poly.pdbx_strand_id
1 'polypeptide(L)'
;MAQDRTFLGIVSPNRYDSDSICNRYGDYGSRYGNGIFNRYGKYGDRYSEQSAYNPRAEHPPLLIKNQQIIGFVSKNPKIANRYDPDMLQIEICQER
;
A
#
# COMPACT_ATOMS: atom_id res chain seq x y z
N MET A 1 -2.27 0.56 6.61
CA MET A 1 -1.59 1.24 7.75
C MET A 1 -0.20 0.63 7.92
N ALA A 2 0.83 1.39 8.27
CA ALA A 2 2.16 0.85 8.58
C ALA A 2 2.29 0.40 10.05
N GLN A 3 3.38 -0.31 10.38
CA GLN A 3 3.66 -0.77 11.74
C GLN A 3 3.80 0.39 12.74
N ASP A 4 4.31 1.54 12.30
CA ASP A 4 4.41 2.78 13.09
C ASP A 4 3.06 3.51 13.24
N ARG A 5 1.94 2.86 12.90
CA ARG A 5 0.58 3.39 12.91
C ARG A 5 0.31 4.49 11.88
N THR A 6 1.22 4.73 10.94
CA THR A 6 0.99 5.68 9.85
C THR A 6 -0.15 5.19 8.96
N PHE A 7 -1.12 6.06 8.72
CA PHE A 7 -2.19 5.82 7.75
C PHE A 7 -1.64 5.93 6.33
N LEU A 8 -2.03 4.98 5.47
CA LEU A 8 -1.48 4.83 4.10
C LEU A 8 -2.57 4.83 3.03
N GLY A 9 -3.74 5.36 3.36
CA GLY A 9 -4.90 5.39 2.48
C GLY A 9 -5.87 4.22 2.71
N ILE A 10 -7.00 4.31 2.01
CA ILE A 10 -8.05 3.30 1.95
C ILE A 10 -8.05 2.58 0.61
N VAL A 11 -8.38 1.29 0.64
CA VAL A 11 -8.62 0.50 -0.57
C VAL A 11 -10.02 0.84 -1.09
N SER A 12 -10.10 1.80 -1.99
CA SER A 12 -11.34 2.30 -2.57
C SER A 12 -11.18 2.52 -4.07
N PRO A 13 -12.14 2.10 -4.92
CA PRO A 13 -12.09 2.40 -6.36
C PRO A 13 -12.39 3.88 -6.66
N ASN A 14 -12.84 4.66 -5.67
CA ASN A 14 -13.16 6.07 -5.88
C ASN A 14 -11.89 6.90 -6.08
N ARG A 15 -11.58 7.25 -7.33
CA ARG A 15 -10.42 8.08 -7.70
C ARG A 15 -10.50 9.56 -7.26
N TYR A 16 -11.66 10.00 -6.77
CA TYR A 16 -11.87 11.38 -6.31
C TYR A 16 -11.79 11.52 -4.79
N ASP A 17 -11.78 10.40 -4.07
CA ASP A 17 -11.58 10.39 -2.63
C ASP A 17 -10.10 10.71 -2.33
N SER A 18 -9.84 11.66 -1.43
CA SER A 18 -8.48 12.07 -1.06
C SER A 18 -7.69 10.95 -0.40
N ASP A 19 -8.38 10.05 0.31
CA ASP A 19 -7.76 8.96 1.05
C ASP A 19 -7.58 7.71 0.20
N SER A 20 -8.18 7.67 -0.99
CA SER A 20 -8.15 6.50 -1.86
C SER A 20 -6.77 6.25 -2.46
N ILE A 21 -6.33 4.98 -2.40
CA ILE A 21 -5.11 4.53 -3.09
C ILE A 21 -5.25 4.60 -4.63
N CYS A 22 -6.46 4.76 -5.15
CA CYS A 22 -6.73 4.93 -6.58
C CYS A 22 -6.78 6.39 -7.03
N ASN A 23 -6.68 7.34 -6.09
CA ASN A 23 -6.53 8.74 -6.43
C ASN A 23 -5.06 9.07 -6.73
N ARG A 24 -4.67 9.01 -8.00
CA ARG A 24 -3.29 9.30 -8.45
C ARG A 24 -2.81 10.73 -8.18
N TYR A 25 -3.72 11.63 -7.83
CA TYR A 25 -3.42 13.02 -7.46
C TYR A 25 -3.50 13.26 -5.96
N GLY A 26 -4.03 12.30 -5.18
CA GLY A 26 -4.12 12.36 -3.72
C GLY A 26 -2.86 11.82 -3.04
N ASP A 27 -2.77 12.04 -1.73
CA ASP A 27 -1.56 11.75 -0.96
C ASP A 27 -1.21 10.26 -0.90
N TYR A 28 -2.19 9.35 -1.02
CA TYR A 28 -1.95 7.92 -0.82
C TYR A 28 -1.91 7.10 -2.12
N GLY A 29 -2.54 7.60 -3.19
CA GLY A 29 -2.49 6.99 -4.52
C GLY A 29 -1.40 7.57 -5.42
N SER A 30 -0.89 8.78 -5.12
CA SER A 30 0.14 9.44 -5.92
C SER A 30 1.52 8.78 -5.76
N ARG A 31 2.24 8.68 -6.89
CA ARG A 31 3.66 8.30 -6.94
C ARG A 31 4.60 9.29 -6.24
N TYR A 32 4.10 10.46 -5.87
CA TYR A 32 4.84 11.50 -5.16
C TYR A 32 4.31 11.75 -3.74
N GLY A 33 3.24 11.05 -3.34
CA GLY A 33 2.61 11.22 -2.04
C GLY A 33 3.26 10.39 -0.93
N ASN A 34 2.54 10.19 0.16
CA ASN A 34 3.00 9.45 1.34
C ASN A 34 2.53 7.97 1.37
N GLY A 35 1.79 7.53 0.35
CA GLY A 35 1.30 6.16 0.24
C GLY A 35 2.32 5.12 -0.21
N ILE A 36 1.85 3.87 -0.34
CA ILE A 36 2.67 2.71 -0.73
C ILE A 36 3.18 2.78 -2.17
N PHE A 37 2.55 3.59 -3.04
CA PHE A 37 2.92 3.72 -4.45
C PHE A 37 4.02 4.76 -4.71
N ASN A 38 4.44 5.54 -3.71
CA ASN A 38 5.62 6.38 -3.83
C ASN A 38 6.90 5.52 -3.73
N ARG A 39 7.54 5.28 -4.87
CA ARG A 39 8.76 4.44 -4.99
C ARG A 39 10.01 5.04 -4.36
N TYR A 40 9.94 6.28 -3.90
CA TYR A 40 10.99 6.97 -3.17
C TYR A 40 10.63 7.18 -1.69
N GLY A 41 9.40 6.83 -1.28
CA GLY A 41 8.92 6.97 0.09
C GLY A 41 9.14 5.72 0.92
N LYS A 42 9.21 5.91 2.25
CA LYS A 42 9.45 4.85 3.25
C LYS A 42 8.57 3.60 3.10
N TYR A 43 7.35 3.75 2.58
CA TYR A 43 6.37 2.67 2.46
C TYR A 43 6.30 2.05 1.05
N GLY A 44 7.02 2.62 0.08
CA GLY A 44 7.00 2.19 -1.31
C GLY A 44 8.37 1.98 -1.96
N ASP A 45 9.46 2.33 -1.27
CA ASP A 45 10.82 2.14 -1.76
C ASP A 45 11.25 0.65 -1.78
N ARG A 46 12.49 0.37 -2.16
CA ARG A 46 13.02 -1.00 -2.25
C ARG A 46 13.94 -1.40 -1.09
N TYR A 47 14.06 -0.58 -0.06
CA TYR A 47 15.09 -0.66 0.98
C TYR A 47 14.51 -0.69 2.40
N SER A 48 13.50 0.13 2.68
CA SER A 48 12.83 0.24 3.96
C SER A 48 12.22 -1.09 4.38
N GLU A 49 12.38 -1.43 5.65
CA GLU A 49 11.75 -2.60 6.27
C GLU A 49 10.23 -2.46 6.34
N GLN A 50 9.70 -1.23 6.19
CA GLN A 50 8.28 -0.92 6.19
C GLN A 50 7.68 -0.79 4.79
N SER A 51 8.45 -1.08 3.74
CA SER A 51 7.98 -0.92 2.38
C SER A 51 7.16 -2.11 1.88
N ALA A 52 6.09 -1.82 1.15
CA ALA A 52 5.37 -2.81 0.37
C ALA A 52 6.20 -3.40 -0.77
N TYR A 53 7.23 -2.69 -1.25
CA TYR A 53 8.02 -3.06 -2.42
C TYR A 53 9.44 -3.55 -2.12
N ASN A 54 9.85 -3.57 -0.85
CA ASN A 54 11.09 -4.22 -0.47
C ASN A 54 10.84 -5.76 -0.36
N PRO A 55 11.48 -6.59 -1.19
CA PRO A 55 11.30 -8.04 -1.16
C PRO A 55 11.89 -8.71 0.10
N ARG A 56 12.55 -7.93 0.97
CA ARG A 56 13.08 -8.36 2.27
C ARG A 56 12.48 -7.56 3.43
N ALA A 57 11.41 -6.79 3.22
CA ALA A 57 10.74 -6.06 4.29
C ALA A 57 10.28 -7.00 5.42
N GLU A 58 10.64 -6.68 6.66
CA GLU A 58 10.18 -7.42 7.84
C GLU A 58 8.86 -6.88 8.39
N HIS A 59 8.52 -5.63 8.09
CA HIS A 59 7.40 -4.91 8.69
C HIS A 59 6.53 -4.19 7.64
N PRO A 60 6.08 -4.87 6.58
CA PRO A 60 5.34 -4.23 5.50
C PRO A 60 3.98 -3.66 5.97
N PRO A 61 3.34 -2.83 5.14
CA PRO A 61 2.02 -2.29 5.43
C PRO A 61 0.95 -3.36 5.68
N LEU A 62 0.09 -3.08 6.66
CA LEU A 62 -1.07 -3.89 7.03
C LEU A 62 -2.27 -3.54 6.14
N LEU A 63 -2.97 -4.59 5.69
CA LEU A 63 -4.29 -4.49 5.09
C LEU A 63 -5.34 -4.77 6.17
N ILE A 64 -6.23 -3.80 6.39
CA ILE A 64 -7.20 -3.83 7.49
C ILE A 64 -8.61 -3.72 6.92
N LYS A 65 -9.50 -4.60 7.38
CA LYS A 65 -10.94 -4.59 7.06
C LYS A 65 -11.73 -4.82 8.34
N ASN A 66 -12.74 -4.00 8.60
CA ASN A 66 -13.58 -4.08 9.81
C ASN A 66 -12.75 -4.16 11.10
N GLN A 67 -11.70 -3.32 11.21
CA GLN A 67 -10.76 -3.28 12.35
C GLN A 67 -9.92 -4.56 12.56
N GLN A 68 -9.97 -5.51 11.62
CA GLN A 68 -9.16 -6.72 11.64
C GLN A 68 -8.06 -6.65 10.58
N ILE A 69 -6.86 -7.11 10.93
CA ILE A 69 -5.79 -7.31 9.97
C ILE A 69 -6.12 -8.56 9.17
N ILE A 70 -6.31 -8.38 7.86
CA ILE A 70 -6.64 -9.48 6.93
C ILE A 70 -5.43 -9.92 6.11
N GLY A 71 -4.32 -9.19 6.19
CA GLY A 71 -3.08 -9.55 5.53
C GLY A 71 -2.09 -8.39 5.49
N PHE A 72 -1.05 -8.59 4.69
CA PHE A 72 0.02 -7.61 4.47
C PHE A 72 0.07 -7.20 3.02
N VAL A 73 0.38 -5.94 2.73
CA VAL A 73 0.67 -5.50 1.36
C VAL A 73 2.17 -5.59 1.15
N SER A 74 2.65 -6.60 0.41
CA SER A 74 4.10 -6.85 0.33
C SER A 74 4.52 -7.65 -0.92
N LYS A 75 5.68 -7.27 -1.46
CA LYS A 75 6.47 -8.04 -2.43
C LYS A 75 7.37 -9.10 -1.78
N ASN A 76 7.51 -9.14 -0.45
CA ASN A 76 8.35 -10.14 0.22
C ASN A 76 7.71 -11.54 0.16
N PRO A 77 8.30 -12.51 -0.56
CA PRO A 77 7.70 -13.82 -0.77
C PRO A 77 7.63 -14.67 0.50
N LYS A 78 8.41 -14.33 1.54
CA LYS A 78 8.43 -15.05 2.83
C LYS A 78 7.22 -14.73 3.71
N ILE A 79 6.47 -13.68 3.38
CA ILE A 79 5.30 -13.26 4.16
C ILE A 79 4.08 -14.05 3.70
N ALA A 80 3.46 -14.75 4.66
CA ALA A 80 2.18 -15.44 4.48
C ALA A 80 1.03 -14.43 4.44
N ASN A 81 -0.06 -14.77 3.75
CA ASN A 81 -1.25 -13.91 3.60
C ASN A 81 -0.91 -12.49 3.09
N ARG A 82 -0.01 -12.42 2.10
CA ARG A 82 0.37 -11.17 1.46
C ARG A 82 -0.48 -10.89 0.21
N TYR A 83 -0.73 -9.62 -0.01
CA TYR A 83 -1.31 -9.06 -1.22
C TYR A 83 -0.21 -8.30 -1.94
N ASP A 84 -0.02 -8.60 -3.21
CA ASP A 84 0.93 -7.88 -4.05
C ASP A 84 0.43 -6.44 -4.28
N PRO A 85 1.23 -5.41 -4.03
CA PRO A 85 0.78 -4.02 -4.15
C PRO A 85 0.34 -3.65 -5.57
N ASP A 86 0.97 -4.22 -6.61
CA ASP A 86 0.61 -3.92 -8.00
C ASP A 86 -0.70 -4.61 -8.36
N MET A 87 -0.89 -5.87 -7.93
CA MET A 87 -2.16 -6.58 -8.14
C MET A 87 -3.31 -5.88 -7.42
N LEU A 88 -3.09 -5.42 -6.18
CA LEU A 88 -4.07 -4.65 -5.43
C LEU A 88 -4.48 -3.38 -6.18
N GLN A 89 -3.52 -2.68 -6.78
CA GLN A 89 -3.81 -1.49 -7.59
C GLN A 89 -4.62 -1.83 -8.84
N ILE A 90 -4.22 -2.87 -9.57
CA ILE A 90 -4.87 -3.30 -10.82
C ILE A 90 -6.32 -3.71 -10.57
N GLU A 91 -6.57 -4.51 -9.53
CA GLU A 91 -7.89 -5.06 -9.23
C GLU A 91 -8.88 -3.99 -8.76
N ILE A 92 -8.42 -3.00 -8.00
CA ILE A 92 -9.27 -2.01 -7.35
C ILE A 92 -9.43 -0.75 -8.19
N CYS A 93 -8.35 -0.28 -8.82
CA CYS A 93 -8.34 1.05 -9.42
C CYS A 93 -8.85 1.11 -10.86
N GLN A 94 -9.15 -0.05 -11.47
CA GLN A 94 -9.75 -0.20 -12.81
C GLN A 94 -9.46 0.97 -13.75
N GLU A 95 -8.21 1.09 -14.21
CA GLU A 95 -7.91 1.88 -15.40
C GLU A 95 -8.35 1.09 -16.64
N ARG A 96 -9.66 1.05 -16.90
CA ARG A 96 -10.19 0.70 -18.22
C ARG A 96 -10.61 1.96 -18.95
#